data_AF-A0A6P0MLH8-F1
#
_entry.id   AF-A0A6P0MLH8-F1
#
_cell.length_a   1.000
_cell.length_b   1.000
_cell.length_c   1.000
_cell.angle_alpha   90.00
_cell.angle_beta   90.00
_cell.angle_gamma   90.00
#
_symmetry.space_group_name_H-M   'P 1'
#
loop_
_entity.id
_entity.type
_entity.pdbx_description
1 polymer ?
#
loop_
_entity_poly.entity_id
_entity_poly.type
_entity_poly.pdbx_seq_one_letter_code
_entity_poly.pdbx_strand_id
1 'polypeptide(L)'
;MNVKVLSIKPRQEPKSYEVLLSIGEDRQIFKFTTEVNQVGGRQLQTTQGERRFSDLFRFNQRVAMNVSKLVVKLYNKEAVELPADVGNFVTPEEAISQLKPIASSV
;
A
#
# COMPACT_ATOMS: atom_id res chain seq x y z
N MET A 1 15.23 3.24 -1.48
CA MET A 1 14.79 3.55 -2.86
C MET A 1 13.47 4.31 -2.83
N ASN A 2 13.31 5.40 -3.59
CA ASN A 2 12.04 6.15 -3.60
C ASN A 2 10.90 5.34 -4.24
N VAL A 3 9.70 5.41 -3.67
CA VAL A 3 8.51 4.72 -4.18
C VAL A 3 7.45 5.73 -4.58
N LYS A 4 6.91 5.58 -5.80
CA LYS A 4 5.80 6.40 -6.29
C LYS A 4 4.67 5.53 -6.81
N VAL A 5 3.44 6.00 -6.64
CA VAL A 5 2.29 5.51 -7.40
C VAL A 5 2.21 6.30 -8.69
N LEU A 6 2.31 5.62 -9.82
CA LEU A 6 2.27 6.25 -11.15
C LEU A 6 0.85 6.32 -11.71
N SER A 7 0.05 5.28 -11.52
CA SER A 7 -1.35 5.25 -11.95
C SER A 7 -2.17 4.32 -11.07
N ILE A 8 -3.45 4.65 -10.88
CA ILE A 8 -4.46 3.74 -10.30
C ILE A 8 -5.62 3.67 -11.30
N LYS A 9 -5.95 2.48 -11.79
CA LYS A 9 -7.01 2.27 -12.78
C LYS A 9 -8.04 1.29 -12.25
N PRO A 10 -9.35 1.55 -12.41
CA PRO A 10 -10.36 0.56 -12.11
C PRO A 10 -10.22 -0.63 -13.07
N ARG A 11 -10.46 -1.84 -12.56
CA ARG A 11 -10.52 -3.06 -13.37
C ARG A 11 -11.96 -3.39 -13.76
N GLN A 12 -12.13 -4.39 -14.63
CA GLN A 12 -13.45 -4.92 -14.98
C GLN A 12 -14.19 -5.49 -13.77
N GLU A 13 -13.46 -6.09 -12.82
CA GLU A 13 -14.07 -6.59 -11.59
C GLU A 13 -14.52 -5.41 -10.68
N PRO A 14 -15.72 -5.46 -10.10
CA PRO A 14 -16.19 -4.41 -9.20
C PRO A 14 -15.24 -4.19 -8.03
N LYS A 15 -15.01 -2.92 -7.67
CA LYS A 15 -14.18 -2.50 -6.53
C LYS A 15 -12.73 -3.03 -6.58
N SER A 16 -12.25 -3.38 -7.77
CA SER A 16 -10.89 -3.86 -8.05
C SER A 16 -10.12 -2.79 -8.79
N TYR A 17 -8.85 -2.61 -8.42
CA TYR A 17 -7.97 -1.58 -8.95
C TYR A 17 -6.63 -2.18 -9.34
N GLU A 18 -6.08 -1.68 -10.44
CA GLU A 18 -4.70 -1.90 -10.85
C GLU A 18 -3.87 -0.69 -10.43
N VAL A 19 -2.83 -0.92 -9.63
CA VAL A 19 -1.93 0.11 -9.12
C VAL A 19 -0.55 -0.11 -9.72
N LEU A 20 -0.08 0.85 -10.52
CA LEU A 20 1.28 0.87 -11.05
C LEU A 20 2.17 1.66 -10.10
N LEU A 21 3.21 1.01 -9.57
CA LEU A 21 4.24 1.60 -8.73
C LEU A 21 5.57 1.70 -9.47
N SER A 22 6.37 2.71 -9.13
CA SER A 22 7.82 2.70 -9.33
C SER A 22 8.53 2.53 -7.99
N ILE A 23 9.52 1.65 -7.91
CA ILE A 23 10.42 1.46 -6.75
C ILE A 23 11.84 1.69 -7.27
N GLY A 24 12.39 2.89 -7.04
CA GLY A 24 13.58 3.32 -7.78
C GLY A 24 13.28 3.36 -9.28
N GLU A 25 14.04 2.59 -10.06
CA GLU A 25 13.87 2.48 -11.51
C GLU A 25 12.89 1.37 -11.92
N ASP A 26 12.60 0.43 -11.02
CA ASP A 26 11.75 -0.71 -11.29
C ASP A 26 10.27 -0.33 -11.30
N ARG A 27 9.51 -0.91 -12.23
CA ARG A 27 8.05 -0.75 -12.30
C ARG A 27 7.35 -2.05 -11.96
N GLN A 28 6.34 -1.96 -11.10
CA GLN A 28 5.55 -3.11 -10.69
C GLN A 28 4.07 -2.76 -10.63
N ILE A 29 3.23 -3.65 -11.14
CA ILE A 29 1.78 -3.53 -11.12
C ILE A 29 1.23 -4.41 -10.02
N PHE A 30 0.31 -3.93 -9.19
CA PHE A 30 -0.35 -4.71 -8.16
C PHE A 30 -1.87 -4.59 -8.26
N LYS A 31 -2.58 -5.67 -7.92
CA LYS A 31 -4.02 -5.64 -7.75
C LYS A 31 -4.39 -5.20 -6.34
N PHE A 32 -5.40 -4.34 -6.23
CA PHE A 32 -6.07 -3.99 -5.00
C PHE A 32 -7.57 -4.27 -5.10
N THR A 33 -8.18 -4.67 -3.98
CA THR A 33 -9.63 -4.83 -3.87
C THR A 33 -10.12 -4.06 -2.66
N THR A 34 -11.25 -3.36 -2.81
CA THR A 34 -11.95 -2.70 -1.71
C THR A 34 -13.28 -3.39 -1.45
N GLU A 35 -13.52 -3.77 -0.21
CA GLU A 35 -14.76 -4.36 0.28
C GLU A 35 -15.39 -3.46 1.33
N VAL A 36 -16.71 -3.46 1.40
CA VAL A 36 -17.47 -2.78 2.45
C VAL A 36 -18.36 -3.83 3.08
N ASN A 37 -18.06 -4.16 4.33
CA ASN A 37 -18.72 -5.20 5.09
C ASN A 37 -19.46 -4.58 6.27
N GLN A 38 -20.60 -5.16 6.64
CA GLN A 38 -21.33 -4.75 7.83
C GLN A 38 -20.87 -5.60 9.02
N VAL A 39 -20.34 -4.95 10.05
CA VAL A 39 -19.92 -5.60 11.30
C VAL A 39 -20.72 -4.97 12.43
N GLY A 40 -21.70 -5.73 12.93
CA GLY A 40 -22.73 -5.20 13.83
C GLY A 40 -23.55 -4.08 13.16
N GLY A 41 -23.71 -2.95 13.84
CA GLY A 41 -24.40 -1.76 13.33
C GLY A 41 -23.53 -0.79 12.53
N ARG A 42 -22.29 -1.16 12.17
CA ARG A 42 -21.33 -0.27 11.49
C ARG A 42 -20.90 -0.85 10.14
N GLN A 43 -20.69 0.02 9.16
CA GLN A 43 -20.04 -0.34 7.90
C GLN A 43 -18.52 -0.18 8.06
N LEU A 44 -17.77 -1.23 7.72
CA LEU A 44 -16.32 -1.23 7.70
C LEU A 44 -15.84 -1.41 6.26
N GLN A 45 -15.01 -0.46 5.80
CA GLN A 45 -14.33 -0.55 4.52
C GLN A 45 -12.94 -1.17 4.72
N THR A 46 -12.63 -2.19 3.92
CA THR A 46 -11.32 -2.84 3.88
C THR A 46 -10.75 -2.71 2.47
N THR A 47 -9.55 -2.16 2.34
CA THR A 47 -8.80 -2.13 1.09
C THR A 47 -7.55 -2.98 1.24
N GLN A 48 -7.38 -3.97 0.36
CA GLN A 48 -6.30 -4.94 0.43
C GLN A 48 -5.56 -5.05 -0.91
N GLY A 49 -4.23 -5.09 -0.85
CA GLY A 49 -3.40 -5.46 -1.99
C GLY A 49 -3.31 -6.99 -2.12
N GLU A 50 -2.99 -7.47 -3.33
CA GLU A 50 -2.70 -8.89 -3.56
C GLU A 50 -1.54 -9.39 -2.69
N ARG A 51 -1.45 -10.71 -2.48
CA ARG A 51 -0.44 -11.32 -1.61
C ARG A 51 1.00 -10.85 -1.91
N ARG A 52 1.35 -10.77 -3.19
CA ARG A 52 2.68 -10.30 -3.63
C ARG A 52 3.00 -8.87 -3.17
N PHE A 53 1.99 -8.00 -3.11
CA PHE A 53 2.16 -6.65 -2.55
C PHE A 53 2.47 -6.71 -1.06
N SER A 54 1.68 -7.48 -0.30
CA SER A 54 1.88 -7.64 1.14
C SER A 54 3.24 -8.25 1.49
N ASP A 55 3.69 -9.23 0.71
CA ASP A 55 4.99 -9.86 0.89
C ASP A 55 6.14 -8.87 0.61
N LEU A 56 6.04 -8.09 -0.49
CA LEU A 56 7.06 -7.10 -0.86
C LEU A 56 7.17 -5.98 0.19
N PHE A 57 6.05 -5.49 0.71
CA PHE A 57 6.01 -4.36 1.64
C PHE A 57 5.92 -4.77 3.12
N ARG A 58 6.19 -6.03 3.47
CA ARG A 58 6.08 -6.55 4.84
C ARG A 58 6.86 -5.73 5.88
N PHE A 59 8.07 -5.28 5.52
CA PHE A 59 8.93 -4.42 6.33
C PHE A 59 8.79 -2.93 6.01
N ASN A 60 8.02 -2.59 4.98
CA ASN A 60 7.81 -1.24 4.46
C ASN A 60 6.36 -0.78 4.67
N GLN A 61 5.82 -1.04 5.87
CA GLN A 61 4.40 -0.86 6.19
C GLN A 61 3.90 0.57 5.97
N ARG A 62 4.76 1.57 6.20
CA ARG A 62 4.41 2.97 5.94
C ARG A 62 4.12 3.22 4.45
N VAL A 63 4.93 2.65 3.57
CA VAL A 63 4.71 2.72 2.13
C VAL A 63 3.44 1.96 1.76
N ALA A 64 3.24 0.76 2.28
CA ALA A 64 2.02 -0.02 2.05
C ALA A 64 0.75 0.75 2.43
N MET A 65 0.76 1.39 3.60
CA MET A 65 -0.34 2.22 4.08
C MET A 65 -0.59 3.42 3.17
N ASN A 66 0.47 4.12 2.72
CA ASN A 66 0.33 5.28 1.85
C ASN A 66 -0.25 4.92 0.48
N VAL A 67 0.20 3.80 -0.12
CA VAL A 67 -0.40 3.28 -1.36
C VAL A 67 -1.88 2.95 -1.15
N SER A 68 -2.19 2.23 -0.06
CA SER A 68 -3.58 1.84 0.25
C SER A 68 -4.49 3.04 0.45
N LYS A 69 -4.01 4.12 1.09
CA LYS A 69 -4.75 5.38 1.25
C LYS A 69 -5.12 6.02 -0.08
N LEU A 70 -4.25 5.97 -1.09
CA LEU A 70 -4.56 6.52 -2.41
C LEU A 70 -5.66 5.70 -3.11
N VAL A 71 -5.66 4.37 -2.95
CA VAL A 71 -6.74 3.51 -3.45
C VAL A 71 -8.06 3.77 -2.72
N VAL A 72 -8.02 3.97 -1.40
CA VAL A 72 -9.19 4.35 -0.60
C VAL A 72 -9.79 5.67 -1.07
N LYS A 73 -8.96 6.70 -1.29
CA LYS A 73 -9.39 7.99 -1.83
C LYS A 73 -10.10 7.82 -3.18
N LEU A 74 -9.50 7.06 -4.09
CA LEU A 74 -10.11 6.80 -5.39
C LEU A 74 -11.46 6.07 -5.26
N TYR A 75 -11.55 5.08 -4.37
CA TYR A 75 -12.81 4.37 -4.09
C TYR A 75 -13.90 5.33 -3.57
N ASN A 76 -13.52 6.26 -2.70
CA ASN A 76 -14.40 7.28 -2.14
C ASN A 76 -14.71 8.45 -3.09
N LYS A 77 -14.27 8.39 -4.35
CA LYS A 77 -14.40 9.47 -5.35
C LYS A 77 -13.71 10.77 -4.94
N GLU A 78 -12.70 10.69 -4.09
CA GLU A 78 -11.84 11.81 -3.75
C GLU A 78 -10.78 12.03 -4.86
N ALA A 79 -10.32 13.27 -5.01
CA ALA A 79 -9.26 13.59 -5.94
C ALA A 79 -7.94 12.90 -5.54
N VAL A 80 -7.27 12.29 -6.52
CA VAL A 80 -5.96 11.65 -6.36
C VAL A 80 -5.00 12.27 -7.37
N GLU A 81 -4.00 12.99 -6.88
CA GLU A 81 -2.92 13.54 -7.71
C GLU A 81 -1.88 12.45 -7.98
N LEU A 82 -1.58 12.20 -9.24
CA LEU A 82 -0.59 11.21 -9.67
C LEU A 82 0.38 11.83 -10.69
N PRO A 83 1.67 11.47 -10.67
CA PRO A 83 2.29 10.48 -9.78
C PRO A 83 2.43 10.98 -8.32
N ALA A 84 2.22 10.09 -7.35
CA ALA A 84 2.29 10.41 -5.92
C ALA A 84 3.50 9.74 -5.24
N ASP A 85 4.27 10.52 -4.48
CA ASP A 85 5.30 9.98 -3.59
C ASP A 85 4.66 9.27 -2.39
N VAL A 86 5.07 8.03 -2.12
CA VAL A 86 4.53 7.22 -1.02
C VAL A 86 5.59 6.81 -0.01
N GLY A 87 6.81 7.34 -0.13
CA GLY A 87 7.93 7.13 0.79
C GLY A 87 9.09 6.34 0.18
N ASN A 88 9.93 5.78 1.05
CA ASN A 88 11.12 5.03 0.66
C ASN A 88 10.96 3.55 1.01
N PHE A 89 11.34 2.70 0.06
CA PHE A 89 11.54 1.28 0.26
C PHE A 89 12.93 1.03 0.84
N VAL A 90 12.98 0.31 1.96
CA VAL A 90 14.19 -0.22 2.57
C VAL A 90 14.26 -1.73 2.36
N THR A 91 15.47 -2.26 2.24
CA THR A 91 15.67 -3.72 2.18
C THR A 91 15.37 -4.35 3.54
N PRO A 92 15.10 -5.67 3.61
CA PRO A 92 14.95 -6.36 4.88
C PRO A 92 16.15 -6.18 5.82
N GLU A 93 17.38 -6.21 5.28
CA GLU A 93 18.61 -6.01 6.04
C GLU A 93 18.68 -4.60 6.65
N GLU A 94 18.35 -3.58 5.85
CA GLU A 94 18.25 -2.20 6.32
C GLU A 94 17.16 -2.05 7.40
N ALA A 95 15.99 -2.66 7.20
CA ALA A 95 14.90 -2.61 8.17
C ALA A 95 15.29 -3.25 9.51
N ILE A 96 15.98 -4.40 9.47
CA ILE A 96 16.49 -5.08 10.67
C ILE A 96 17.54 -4.23 11.38
N SER A 97 18.45 -3.59 10.63
CA SER A 97 19.49 -2.72 11.21
C SER A 97 18.93 -1.50 11.97
N GLN A 98 17.71 -1.07 11.63
CA GLN A 98 17.03 0.06 12.27
C GLN A 98 16.19 -0.35 13.49
N LEU A 99 16.02 -1.65 13.74
CA LEU A 99 15.38 -2.12 14.96
C LEU A 99 16.32 -1.79 16.14
N LYS A 100 15.86 -0.92 17.05
CA LYS A 100 16.59 -0.69 18.30
C LYS A 100 16.70 -2.03 19.04
N PRO A 101 17.88 -2.38 19.59
CA PRO A 101 17.97 -3.53 20.49
C PRO A 101 16.94 -3.31 21.60
N ILE A 102 16.13 -4.34 21.85
CA ILE A 102 15.24 -4.36 23.01
C ILE A 102 16.18 -4.28 24.20
N ALA A 103 16.27 -3.11 24.84
CA ALA A 103 17.05 -2.95 26.04
C ALA A 103 16.49 -3.94 27.06
N SER A 104 17.19 -5.04 27.28
CA SER A 104 16.99 -5.92 28.42
C SER A 104 17.34 -5.11 29.66
N SER A 105 16.37 -4.35 30.15
CA SER A 105 16.42 -3.78 31.49
C SER A 105 16.01 -4.93 32.42
N VAL A 106 17.01 -5.71 32.84
CA VAL A 106 16.92 -6.61 34.00
C VAL A 106 17.53 -5.87 35.18
#